data_AF-A0A955Y420-F1
#
_entry.id   AF-A0A955Y420-F1
#
_cell.length_a   1.000
_cell.length_b   1.000
_cell.length_c   1.000
_cell.angle_alpha   90.00
_cell.angle_beta   90.00
_cell.angle_gamma   90.00
#
_symmetry.space_group_name_H-M   'P 1'
#
loop_
_entity.id
_entity.type
_entity.pdbx_description
1 polymer ?
#
loop_
_entity_poly.entity_id
_entity_poly.type
_entity_poly.pdbx_seq_one_letter_code
_entity_poly.pdbx_strand_id
1 'polypeptide(L)'
;MTLLLTILAPAFGQEQMCDAIYTVSDLRGAIREAGGLVEAGRGDRASDVLGRTRDVLHCMNELVPTEDLVAFAETRAIASFLVQEADDAVRWGRLVEVLEPEHTWPETAGGVQMLLEDADDVRMSTADGKGFLVEKGGSVFLDGKFLPEPSAWAGMPHLVQVFNGKGHLLKGHWQDGGAFPEELLGPAGALSEPRYFDAATSTITPRGKPPSDLPKRDPIPKLVLVGGGLVVVSGALYTLAGISHARFACDVREKDTCPTTSEELTSFRTRTNLFVLGAGITFASGVGLGVTGVLTDAPGLRVSGRF
;
A
#
# COMPACT_ATOMS: atom_id res chain seq x y z
N MET A 1 -43.50 26.61 -14.82
CA MET A 1 -43.56 25.45 -13.93
C MET A 1 -42.79 24.33 -14.64
N THR A 2 -41.49 24.24 -14.37
CA THR A 2 -40.56 23.40 -15.13
C THR A 2 -40.23 22.17 -14.29
N LEU A 3 -40.67 21.00 -14.74
CA LEU A 3 -40.48 19.71 -14.07
C LEU A 3 -39.06 19.22 -14.37
N LEU A 4 -38.15 19.29 -13.39
CA LEU A 4 -36.82 18.69 -13.49
C LEU A 4 -36.97 17.18 -13.20
N LEU A 5 -36.79 16.35 -14.23
CA LEU A 5 -36.77 14.90 -14.09
C LEU A 5 -35.33 14.47 -13.70
N THR A 6 -35.07 14.27 -12.41
CA THR A 6 -33.79 13.72 -11.95
C THR A 6 -33.79 12.22 -12.20
N ILE A 7 -33.07 11.78 -13.24
CA ILE A 7 -32.82 10.36 -13.50
C ILE A 7 -31.81 9.89 -12.46
N LEU A 8 -32.30 9.24 -11.40
CA LEU A 8 -31.47 8.46 -10.48
C LEU A 8 -30.99 7.22 -11.25
N ALA A 9 -29.82 7.31 -11.87
CA ALA A 9 -29.14 6.13 -12.35
C ALA A 9 -28.78 5.28 -11.11
N PRO A 10 -29.26 4.04 -11.00
CA PRO A 10 -28.75 3.14 -9.97
C PRO A 10 -27.26 2.98 -10.22
N ALA A 11 -26.45 3.53 -9.31
CA ALA A 11 -25.03 3.21 -9.24
C ALA A 11 -24.94 1.75 -8.83
N PHE A 12 -25.04 0.85 -9.81
CA PHE A 12 -24.64 -0.53 -9.63
C PHE A 12 -23.16 -0.48 -9.27
N GLY A 13 -22.86 -0.68 -7.99
CA GLY A 13 -21.49 -0.84 -7.51
C GLY A 13 -20.86 -1.94 -8.33
N GLN A 14 -20.02 -1.57 -9.29
CA GLN A 14 -19.27 -2.54 -10.06
C GLN A 14 -18.32 -3.17 -9.05
N GLU A 15 -18.56 -4.44 -8.74
CA GLU A 15 -17.66 -5.25 -7.96
C GLU A 15 -16.31 -5.21 -8.69
N GLN A 16 -15.38 -4.42 -8.16
CA GLN A 16 -14.10 -4.17 -8.80
C GLN A 16 -13.35 -5.49 -8.82
N MET A 17 -13.29 -6.11 -10.00
CA MET A 17 -12.60 -7.38 -10.15
C MET A 17 -11.10 -7.13 -9.99
N CYS A 18 -10.48 -7.86 -9.08
CA CYS A 18 -9.05 -7.86 -8.92
C CYS A 18 -8.38 -8.55 -10.10
N ASP A 19 -7.90 -7.75 -11.06
CA ASP A 19 -7.14 -8.22 -12.23
C ASP A 19 -5.83 -8.93 -11.83
N ALA A 20 -5.34 -8.63 -10.62
CA ALA A 20 -4.06 -9.04 -10.09
C ALA A 20 -4.20 -9.50 -8.64
N ILE A 21 -3.45 -10.56 -8.27
CA ILE A 21 -3.25 -10.91 -6.85
C ILE A 21 -2.20 -9.96 -6.29
N TYR A 22 -2.56 -9.22 -5.25
CA TYR A 22 -1.62 -8.38 -4.50
C TYR A 22 -1.07 -9.17 -3.31
N THR A 23 0.24 -9.30 -3.18
CA THR A 23 0.86 -10.11 -2.13
C THR A 23 1.41 -9.25 -1.00
N VAL A 24 1.72 -9.86 0.15
CA VAL A 24 2.44 -9.19 1.25
C VAL A 24 3.81 -8.67 0.79
N SER A 25 4.47 -9.36 -0.16
CA SER A 25 5.72 -8.88 -0.74
C SER A 25 5.53 -7.59 -1.55
N ASP A 26 4.42 -7.45 -2.27
CA ASP A 26 4.12 -6.23 -3.04
C ASP A 26 3.82 -5.06 -2.11
N LEU A 27 3.07 -5.31 -1.02
CA LEU A 27 2.84 -4.33 0.05
C LEU A 27 4.16 -3.83 0.64
N ARG A 28 5.05 -4.73 1.06
CA ARG A 28 6.38 -4.37 1.60
C ARG A 28 7.22 -3.59 0.59
N GLY A 29 7.11 -3.91 -0.70
CA GLY A 29 7.75 -3.16 -1.78
C GLY A 29 7.25 -1.72 -1.84
N ALA A 30 5.93 -1.52 -1.81
CA ALA A 30 5.30 -0.20 -1.83
C ALA A 30 5.60 0.62 -0.56
N ILE A 31 5.59 0.00 0.62
CA ILE A 31 5.97 0.67 1.89
C ILE A 31 7.42 1.16 1.80
N ARG A 32 8.35 0.33 1.32
CA ARG A 32 9.75 0.71 1.17
C ARG A 32 9.95 1.84 0.16
N GLU A 33 9.24 1.81 -0.96
CA GLU A 33 9.25 2.88 -1.95
C GLU A 33 8.73 4.20 -1.35
N ALA A 34 7.58 4.16 -0.66
CA ALA A 34 7.00 5.32 0.00
C ALA A 34 7.91 5.85 1.13
N GLY A 35 8.52 4.98 1.92
CA GLY A 35 9.49 5.33 2.97
C GLY A 35 10.68 6.11 2.41
N GLY A 36 11.28 5.63 1.31
CA GLY A 36 12.36 6.36 0.63
C GLY A 36 11.93 7.72 0.07
N LEU A 37 10.65 7.88 -0.30
CA LEU A 37 10.09 9.17 -0.73
C LEU A 37 9.86 10.12 0.46
N VAL A 38 9.41 9.60 1.61
CA VAL A 38 9.29 10.34 2.87
C VAL A 38 10.65 10.85 3.34
N GLU A 39 11.68 9.99 3.36
CA GLU A 39 13.05 10.37 3.71
C GLU A 39 13.60 11.48 2.79
N ALA A 40 13.18 11.48 1.52
CA ALA A 40 13.55 12.52 0.55
C ALA A 40 12.68 13.78 0.62
N GLY A 41 11.75 13.89 1.59
CA GLY A 41 10.83 15.02 1.73
C GLY A 41 9.77 15.12 0.62
N ARG A 42 9.49 14.02 -0.09
CA ARG A 42 8.54 13.97 -1.22
C ARG A 42 7.19 13.41 -0.80
N GLY A 43 6.55 14.06 0.17
CA GLY A 43 5.25 13.66 0.76
C GLY A 43 4.19 13.33 -0.28
N ASP A 44 3.95 14.21 -1.27
CA ASP A 44 2.92 14.00 -2.30
C ASP A 44 3.08 12.66 -3.04
N ARG A 45 4.33 12.32 -3.40
CA ARG A 45 4.62 11.09 -4.13
C ARG A 45 4.51 9.86 -3.24
N ALA A 46 4.89 9.97 -1.97
CA ALA A 46 4.67 8.90 -1.00
C ALA A 46 3.16 8.66 -0.82
N SER A 47 2.38 9.73 -0.68
CA SER A 47 0.91 9.68 -0.61
C SER A 47 0.29 9.05 -1.86
N ASP A 48 0.80 9.36 -3.05
CA ASP A 48 0.37 8.71 -4.31
C ASP A 48 0.62 7.19 -4.31
N VAL A 49 1.80 6.75 -3.86
CA VAL A 49 2.16 5.32 -3.78
C VAL A 49 1.25 4.61 -2.79
N LEU A 50 1.14 5.13 -1.57
CA LEU A 50 0.34 4.54 -0.50
C LEU A 50 -1.16 4.55 -0.83
N GLY A 51 -1.65 5.59 -1.51
CA GLY A 51 -3.03 5.66 -1.99
C GLY A 51 -3.36 4.54 -2.97
N ARG A 52 -2.51 4.35 -4.00
CA ARG A 52 -2.67 3.22 -4.94
C ARG A 52 -2.55 1.86 -4.26
N THR A 53 -1.64 1.73 -3.28
CA THR A 53 -1.54 0.51 -2.48
C THR A 53 -2.82 0.24 -1.69
N ARG A 54 -3.37 1.25 -0.99
CA ARG A 54 -4.66 1.16 -0.29
C ARG A 54 -5.75 0.66 -1.23
N ASP A 55 -5.81 1.22 -2.45
CA ASP A 55 -6.81 0.87 -3.45
C ASP A 55 -6.72 -0.59 -3.90
N VAL A 56 -5.56 -1.25 -3.84
CA VAL A 56 -5.41 -2.66 -4.25
C VAL A 56 -5.30 -3.64 -3.10
N LEU A 57 -5.26 -3.18 -1.85
CA LEU A 57 -5.18 -4.07 -0.67
C LEU A 57 -6.41 -4.97 -0.51
N HIS A 58 -7.57 -4.56 -1.02
CA HIS A 58 -8.75 -5.44 -1.10
C HIS A 58 -8.54 -6.67 -2.00
N CYS A 59 -7.54 -6.63 -2.88
CA CYS A 59 -7.16 -7.71 -3.79
C CYS A 59 -6.15 -8.69 -3.21
N MET A 60 -5.77 -8.54 -1.94
CA MET A 60 -4.91 -9.51 -1.28
C MET A 60 -5.56 -10.89 -1.21
N ASN A 61 -4.71 -11.91 -1.15
CA ASN A 61 -5.07 -13.31 -1.01
C ASN A 61 -4.66 -13.92 0.34
N GLU A 62 -3.94 -13.15 1.16
CA GLU A 62 -3.33 -13.57 2.41
C GLU A 62 -3.67 -12.57 3.53
N LEU A 63 -3.59 -13.01 4.79
CA LEU A 63 -3.71 -12.13 5.95
C LEU A 63 -2.54 -11.14 5.95
N VAL A 64 -2.84 -9.86 6.13
CA VAL A 64 -1.78 -8.85 6.25
C VAL A 64 -1.23 -8.90 7.67
N PRO A 65 0.09 -9.11 7.84
CA PRO A 65 0.70 -9.07 9.16
C PRO A 65 0.54 -7.69 9.80
N THR A 66 0.30 -7.64 11.12
CA THR A 66 0.13 -6.38 11.84
C THR A 66 1.37 -5.48 11.71
N GLU A 67 2.57 -6.05 11.69
CA GLU A 67 3.82 -5.29 11.51
C GLU A 67 3.89 -4.56 10.16
N ASP A 68 3.35 -5.17 9.10
CA ASP A 68 3.32 -4.52 7.78
C ASP A 68 2.28 -3.39 7.74
N LEU A 69 1.18 -3.53 8.49
CA LEU A 69 0.18 -2.46 8.65
C LEU A 69 0.68 -1.31 9.51
N VAL A 70 1.48 -1.58 10.56
CA VAL A 70 2.16 -0.55 11.35
C VAL A 70 3.08 0.27 10.43
N ALA A 71 3.95 -0.39 9.66
CA ALA A 71 4.87 0.29 8.76
C ALA A 71 4.14 1.09 7.67
N PHE A 72 3.04 0.55 7.12
CA PHE A 72 2.17 1.26 6.18
C PHE A 72 1.56 2.53 6.80
N ALA A 73 0.97 2.40 8.01
CA ALA A 73 0.31 3.48 8.71
C ALA A 73 1.30 4.57 9.16
N GLU A 74 2.47 4.20 9.67
CA GLU A 74 3.55 5.12 10.04
C GLU A 74 3.98 5.94 8.82
N THR A 75 4.31 5.26 7.71
CA THR A 75 4.75 5.93 6.48
C THR A 75 3.66 6.86 5.94
N ARG A 76 2.38 6.46 6.03
CA ARG A 76 1.24 7.27 5.62
C ARG A 76 1.05 8.49 6.50
N ALA A 77 1.17 8.35 7.81
CA ALA A 77 1.06 9.45 8.76
C ALA A 77 2.12 10.53 8.49
N ILE A 78 3.37 10.12 8.29
CA ILE A 78 4.48 11.04 7.97
C ILE A 78 4.27 11.68 6.59
N ALA A 79 3.88 10.91 5.58
CA ALA A 79 3.59 11.45 4.25
C ALA A 79 2.48 12.51 4.28
N SER A 80 1.38 12.24 4.99
CA SER A 80 0.27 13.19 5.18
C SER A 80 0.70 14.44 5.94
N PHE A 81 1.56 14.31 6.97
CA PHE A 81 2.13 15.47 7.65
C PHE A 81 2.94 16.36 6.71
N LEU A 82 3.81 15.77 5.87
CA LEU A 82 4.64 16.51 4.91
C LEU A 82 3.82 17.32 3.88
N VAL A 83 2.60 16.86 3.56
CA VAL A 83 1.69 17.54 2.63
C VAL A 83 0.62 18.38 3.34
N GLN A 84 0.77 18.62 4.64
CA GLN A 84 -0.13 19.41 5.49
C GLN A 84 -1.57 18.85 5.57
N GLU A 85 -1.72 17.54 5.45
CA GLU A 85 -2.98 16.82 5.70
C GLU A 85 -3.02 16.36 7.16
N ALA A 86 -3.19 17.31 8.09
CA ALA A 86 -3.10 17.05 9.53
C ALA A 86 -4.08 15.98 10.03
N ASP A 87 -5.34 16.03 9.58
CA ASP A 87 -6.37 15.05 9.98
C ASP A 87 -5.97 13.62 9.59
N ASP A 88 -5.49 13.42 8.36
CA ASP A 88 -5.04 12.11 7.90
C ASP A 88 -3.76 11.67 8.63
N ALA A 89 -2.83 12.59 8.91
CA ALA A 89 -1.65 12.30 9.71
C ALA A 89 -2.02 11.77 11.10
N VAL A 90 -2.97 12.41 11.78
CA VAL A 90 -3.49 11.97 13.09
C VAL A 90 -4.19 10.61 12.98
N ARG A 91 -5.07 10.43 11.98
CA ARG A 91 -5.84 9.17 11.82
C ARG A 91 -4.93 7.96 11.61
N TRP A 92 -3.93 8.08 10.75
CA TRP A 92 -2.96 7.01 10.52
C TRP A 92 -1.97 6.86 11.68
N GLY A 93 -1.60 7.95 12.34
CA GLY A 93 -0.75 7.90 13.52
C GLY A 93 -1.39 7.20 14.72
N ARG A 94 -2.68 7.45 14.98
CA ARG A 94 -3.45 6.73 16.01
C ARG A 94 -3.56 5.23 15.70
N LEU A 95 -3.64 4.85 14.42
CA LEU A 95 -3.65 3.43 14.04
C LEU A 95 -2.34 2.76 14.46
N VAL A 96 -1.18 3.41 14.29
CA VAL A 96 0.11 2.89 14.77
C VAL A 96 0.08 2.64 16.28
N GLU A 97 -0.35 3.61 17.08
CA GLU A 97 -0.42 3.48 18.55
C GLU A 97 -1.36 2.35 19.01
N VAL A 98 -2.44 2.09 18.27
CA VAL A 98 -3.36 0.98 18.57
C VAL A 98 -2.76 -0.37 18.19
N LEU A 99 -2.07 -0.45 17.05
CA LEU A 99 -1.51 -1.71 16.58
C LEU A 99 -0.28 -2.12 17.39
N GLU A 100 0.56 -1.14 17.74
CA GLU A 100 1.81 -1.31 18.49
C GLU A 100 1.92 -0.19 19.56
N PRO A 101 1.38 -0.38 20.78
CA PRO A 101 1.38 0.65 21.84
C PRO A 101 2.77 1.09 22.32
N GLU A 102 3.78 0.25 22.14
CA GLU A 102 5.18 0.53 22.49
C GLU A 102 6.00 0.99 21.27
N HIS A 103 5.32 1.42 20.21
CA HIS A 103 5.97 1.84 18.98
C HIS A 103 6.92 3.03 19.21
N THR A 104 8.14 2.92 18.68
CA THR A 104 9.12 4.01 18.72
C THR A 104 9.13 4.72 17.38
N TRP A 105 8.52 5.89 17.34
CA TRP A 105 8.47 6.73 16.16
C TRP A 105 9.89 7.14 15.68
N PRO A 106 10.15 7.17 14.37
CA PRO A 106 11.40 7.70 13.84
C PRO A 106 11.51 9.22 14.08
N GLU A 107 12.74 9.75 14.12
CA GLU A 107 12.99 11.19 14.32
C GLU A 107 12.25 12.07 13.29
N THR A 108 12.08 11.57 12.06
CA THR A 108 11.34 12.24 10.98
C THR A 108 9.86 12.45 11.30
N ALA A 109 9.30 11.71 12.26
CA ALA A 109 7.90 11.78 12.68
C ALA A 109 7.64 12.74 13.83
N GLY A 110 8.61 13.57 14.24
CA GLY A 110 8.43 14.51 15.36
C GLY A 110 7.19 15.42 15.21
N GLY A 111 6.89 15.85 13.99
CA GLY A 111 5.68 16.63 13.72
C GLY A 111 4.38 15.83 13.84
N VAL A 112 4.39 14.54 13.51
CA VAL A 112 3.22 13.65 13.70
C VAL A 112 2.97 13.44 15.19
N GLN A 113 4.02 13.21 15.98
CA GLN A 113 3.90 13.04 17.44
C GLN A 113 3.27 14.27 18.10
N MET A 114 3.67 15.48 17.72
CA MET A 114 3.05 16.72 18.22
C MET A 114 1.54 16.78 17.89
N LEU A 115 1.14 16.37 16.68
CA LEU A 115 -0.28 16.32 16.32
C LEU A 115 -1.05 15.27 17.12
N LEU A 116 -0.43 14.13 17.44
CA LEU A 116 -1.05 13.06 18.23
C LEU A 116 -1.22 13.46 19.71
N GLU A 117 -0.28 14.23 20.27
CA GLU A 117 -0.38 14.78 21.63
C GLU A 117 -1.58 15.74 21.78
N ASP A 118 -1.88 16.52 20.74
CA ASP A 118 -2.98 17.50 20.73
C ASP A 118 -4.34 16.88 20.32
N ALA A 119 -4.34 15.66 19.76
CA ALA A 119 -5.54 15.03 19.24
C ALA A 119 -6.40 14.39 20.34
N ASP A 120 -7.73 14.45 20.18
CA ASP A 120 -8.67 13.79 21.09
C ASP A 120 -8.47 12.26 21.12
N ASP A 121 -8.85 11.66 22.26
CA ASP A 121 -8.89 10.22 22.42
C ASP A 121 -9.92 9.59 21.47
N VAL A 122 -9.49 8.56 20.74
CA VAL A 122 -10.38 7.73 19.93
C VAL A 122 -11.25 6.85 20.82
N ARG A 123 -12.50 6.62 20.41
CA ARG A 123 -13.43 5.73 21.14
C ARG A 123 -13.64 4.44 20.38
N MET A 124 -13.66 3.32 21.09
CA MET A 124 -14.08 2.04 20.51
C MET A 124 -15.57 2.12 20.17
N SER A 125 -15.92 1.75 18.94
CA SER A 125 -17.29 1.61 18.47
C SER A 125 -17.63 0.11 18.40
N THR A 126 -18.78 -0.26 18.96
CA THR A 126 -19.31 -1.63 18.94
C THR A 126 -20.63 -1.65 18.20
N ALA A 127 -20.89 -2.69 17.40
CA ALA A 127 -22.22 -2.93 16.85
C ALA A 127 -23.09 -3.64 17.89
N ASP A 128 -23.70 -2.87 18.80
CA ASP A 128 -24.45 -3.40 19.93
C ASP A 128 -25.53 -4.42 19.53
N GLY A 129 -25.50 -5.58 20.17
CA GLY A 129 -26.46 -6.67 19.91
C GLY A 129 -26.29 -7.35 18.53
N LYS A 130 -25.17 -7.11 17.84
CA LYS A 130 -24.82 -7.76 16.57
C LYS A 130 -23.59 -8.65 16.72
N GLY A 131 -23.53 -9.69 15.90
CA GLY A 131 -22.35 -10.52 15.70
C GLY A 131 -21.92 -10.46 14.24
N PHE A 132 -20.85 -11.15 13.88
CA PHE A 132 -20.46 -11.28 12.48
C PHE A 132 -21.30 -12.33 11.75
N LEU A 133 -21.80 -11.96 10.56
CA LEU A 133 -22.46 -12.87 9.63
C LEU A 133 -21.41 -13.51 8.72
N VAL A 134 -20.78 -14.59 9.18
CA VAL A 134 -19.81 -15.38 8.40
C VAL A 134 -20.24 -16.83 8.27
N GLU A 135 -19.71 -17.53 7.27
CA GLU A 135 -19.91 -18.96 7.11
C GLU A 135 -19.44 -19.75 8.35
N LYS A 136 -19.96 -20.98 8.52
CA LYS A 136 -19.57 -21.84 9.64
C LYS A 136 -18.06 -22.07 9.70
N GLY A 137 -17.44 -21.63 10.78
CA GLY A 137 -16.00 -21.72 11.03
C GLY A 137 -15.17 -20.62 10.35
N GLY A 138 -15.82 -19.69 9.63
CA GLY A 138 -15.19 -18.49 9.12
C GLY A 138 -14.75 -17.54 10.23
N SER A 139 -13.97 -16.54 9.86
CA SER A 139 -13.44 -15.55 10.79
C SER A 139 -13.36 -14.18 10.14
N VAL A 140 -13.32 -13.16 10.99
CA VAL A 140 -13.02 -11.78 10.61
C VAL A 140 -11.72 -11.38 11.30
N PHE A 141 -10.86 -10.70 10.57
CA PHE A 141 -9.66 -10.07 11.08
C PHE A 141 -9.76 -8.57 10.87
N LEU A 142 -9.30 -7.81 11.86
CA LEU A 142 -9.16 -6.37 11.82
C LEU A 142 -7.69 -6.07 12.05
N ASP A 143 -7.07 -5.43 11.06
CA ASP A 143 -5.66 -5.02 11.09
C ASP A 143 -4.69 -6.17 11.44
N GLY A 144 -4.93 -7.34 10.84
CA GLY A 144 -4.13 -8.55 11.05
C GLY A 144 -4.47 -9.33 12.33
N LYS A 145 -5.34 -8.80 13.21
CA LYS A 145 -5.72 -9.44 14.47
C LYS A 145 -7.09 -10.12 14.35
N PHE A 146 -7.26 -11.31 14.93
CA PHE A 146 -8.55 -12.00 14.96
C PHE A 146 -9.58 -11.17 15.74
N LEU A 147 -10.74 -10.96 15.14
CA LEU A 147 -11.79 -10.12 15.69
C LEU A 147 -13.06 -10.95 15.99
N PRO A 148 -13.32 -11.30 17.27
CA PRO A 148 -14.44 -12.16 17.64
C PRO A 148 -15.80 -11.46 17.58
N GLU A 149 -15.83 -10.13 17.75
CA GLU A 149 -17.04 -9.32 17.81
C GLU A 149 -16.86 -8.04 16.95
N PRO A 150 -17.93 -7.47 16.38
CA PRO A 150 -17.85 -6.27 15.55
C PRO A 150 -17.54 -5.01 16.38
N SER A 151 -16.25 -4.86 16.70
CA SER A 151 -15.69 -3.70 17.39
C SER A 151 -14.50 -3.14 16.62
N ALA A 152 -14.48 -1.83 16.42
CA ALA A 152 -13.37 -1.11 15.81
C ALA A 152 -13.33 0.32 16.34
N TRP A 153 -12.17 0.95 16.31
CA TRP A 153 -12.03 2.30 16.82
C TRP A 153 -12.65 3.31 15.84
N ALA A 154 -13.38 4.29 16.38
CA ALA A 154 -13.95 5.36 15.58
C ALA A 154 -12.87 6.30 15.04
N GLY A 155 -13.10 6.85 13.84
CA GLY A 155 -12.23 7.85 13.23
C GLY A 155 -10.96 7.31 12.55
N MET A 156 -10.58 6.05 12.76
CA MET A 156 -9.38 5.46 12.15
C MET A 156 -9.69 4.57 10.95
N PRO A 157 -8.79 4.52 9.95
CA PRO A 157 -8.88 3.52 8.89
C PRO A 157 -8.55 2.13 9.45
N HIS A 158 -9.30 1.11 9.03
CA HIS A 158 -9.05 -0.28 9.42
C HIS A 158 -9.12 -1.20 8.20
N LEU A 159 -8.22 -2.18 8.13
CA LEU A 159 -8.27 -3.23 7.12
C LEU A 159 -9.04 -4.43 7.67
N VAL A 160 -10.23 -4.67 7.11
CA VAL A 160 -11.07 -5.82 7.44
C VAL A 160 -10.83 -6.94 6.44
N GLN A 161 -10.49 -8.13 6.93
CA GLN A 161 -10.30 -9.34 6.12
C GLN A 161 -11.20 -10.48 6.61
N VAL A 162 -12.03 -11.03 5.73
CA VAL A 162 -13.02 -12.08 6.03
C VAL A 162 -12.59 -13.40 5.41
N PHE A 163 -12.48 -14.45 6.22
CA PHE A 163 -12.05 -15.78 5.81
C PHE A 163 -13.16 -16.81 5.99
N ASN A 164 -13.16 -17.84 5.14
CA ASN A 164 -14.09 -18.96 5.27
C ASN A 164 -13.64 -20.01 6.31
N GLY A 165 -14.43 -21.06 6.52
CA GLY A 165 -14.13 -22.16 7.46
C GLY A 165 -12.84 -22.96 7.21
N LYS A 166 -12.21 -22.70 6.07
CA LYS A 166 -10.98 -23.35 5.61
C LYS A 166 -9.78 -22.40 5.61
N GLY A 167 -9.93 -21.13 6.00
CA GLY A 167 -8.84 -20.16 6.02
C GLY A 167 -8.47 -19.62 4.65
N HIS A 168 -9.40 -19.62 3.69
CA HIS A 168 -9.22 -18.88 2.43
C HIS A 168 -9.88 -17.51 2.58
N LEU A 169 -9.17 -16.45 2.17
CA LEU A 169 -9.66 -15.07 2.17
C LEU A 169 -10.81 -14.94 1.16
N LEU A 170 -11.96 -14.48 1.63
CA LEU A 170 -13.16 -14.24 0.81
C LEU A 170 -13.23 -12.77 0.37
N LYS A 171 -12.99 -11.85 1.32
CA LYS A 171 -13.14 -10.41 1.12
C LYS A 171 -12.12 -9.65 1.97
N GLY A 172 -11.43 -8.69 1.37
CA GLY A 172 -10.67 -7.65 2.08
C GLY A 172 -11.26 -6.30 1.74
N HIS A 173 -11.30 -5.35 2.68
CA HIS A 173 -11.60 -3.95 2.36
C HIS A 173 -11.10 -3.03 3.47
N TRP A 174 -10.81 -1.78 3.09
CA TRP A 174 -10.62 -0.71 4.04
C TRP A 174 -11.99 -0.18 4.49
N GLN A 175 -12.18 -0.05 5.79
CA GLN A 175 -13.27 0.72 6.37
C GLN A 175 -12.72 1.98 7.01
N ASP A 176 -13.42 3.09 6.86
CA ASP A 176 -13.09 4.34 7.55
C ASP A 176 -13.97 4.43 8.81
N GLY A 177 -13.34 4.34 9.97
CA GLY A 177 -13.97 4.38 11.29
C GLY A 177 -14.41 3.00 11.81
N GLY A 178 -15.23 3.02 12.86
CA GLY A 178 -15.58 1.84 13.64
C GLY A 178 -16.90 1.15 13.26
N ALA A 179 -17.51 1.55 12.15
CA ALA A 179 -18.79 1.00 11.70
C ALA A 179 -18.58 -0.10 10.67
N PHE A 180 -19.10 -1.29 10.94
CA PHE A 180 -19.07 -2.42 10.01
C PHE A 180 -20.25 -2.36 9.03
N PRO A 181 -20.06 -2.80 7.78
CA PRO A 181 -21.14 -2.82 6.79
C PRO A 181 -22.23 -3.83 7.20
N GLU A 182 -23.50 -3.49 6.99
CA GLU A 182 -24.65 -4.30 7.46
C GLU A 182 -24.62 -5.74 6.94
N GLU A 183 -24.07 -5.96 5.74
CA GLU A 183 -23.90 -7.30 5.13
C GLU A 183 -22.94 -8.22 5.91
N LEU A 184 -22.04 -7.66 6.73
CA LEU A 184 -21.17 -8.42 7.64
C LEU A 184 -21.79 -8.60 9.03
N LEU A 185 -22.93 -7.99 9.30
CA LEU A 185 -23.56 -8.00 10.62
C LEU A 185 -24.75 -8.97 10.65
N GLY A 186 -24.76 -9.83 11.66
CA GLY A 186 -25.81 -10.80 11.91
C GLY A 186 -26.38 -10.70 13.32
N PRO A 187 -27.19 -11.70 13.74
CA PRO A 187 -27.59 -11.86 15.13
C PRO A 187 -26.37 -11.88 16.07
N ALA A 188 -26.55 -11.45 17.33
CA ALA A 188 -25.50 -11.48 18.34
C ALA A 188 -24.82 -12.86 18.45
N GLY A 189 -23.49 -12.85 18.51
CA GLY A 189 -22.68 -14.04 18.67
C GLY A 189 -21.20 -13.75 18.41
N ALA A 190 -20.35 -14.13 19.37
CA ALA A 190 -18.90 -14.05 19.21
C ALA A 190 -18.40 -15.20 18.34
N LEU A 191 -17.45 -14.92 17.46
CA LEU A 191 -16.74 -15.94 16.70
C LEU A 191 -15.75 -16.67 17.60
N SER A 192 -15.67 -17.99 17.43
CA SER A 192 -14.58 -18.78 18.01
C SER A 192 -13.31 -18.62 17.18
N GLU A 193 -12.16 -18.54 17.83
CA GLU A 193 -10.87 -18.52 17.13
C GLU A 193 -10.74 -19.71 16.16
N PRO A 194 -10.39 -19.45 14.89
CA PRO A 194 -10.38 -20.50 13.87
C PRO A 194 -9.13 -21.38 14.00
N ARG A 195 -9.30 -22.69 13.80
CA ARG A 195 -8.18 -23.68 13.88
C ARG A 195 -7.08 -23.51 12.82
N TYR A 196 -7.32 -22.70 11.81
CA TYR A 196 -6.35 -22.42 10.74
C TYR A 196 -5.51 -21.18 11.05
N PHE A 197 -5.79 -20.45 12.12
CA PHE A 197 -5.05 -19.28 12.55
C PHE A 197 -4.13 -19.65 13.71
N ASP A 198 -2.91 -19.14 13.67
CA ASP A 198 -1.96 -19.21 14.77
C ASP A 198 -1.72 -17.80 15.32
N ALA A 199 -2.31 -17.50 16.47
CA ALA A 199 -2.18 -16.21 17.13
C ALA A 199 -0.74 -15.85 17.52
N ALA A 200 0.14 -16.84 17.73
CA ALA A 200 1.53 -16.58 18.12
C ALA A 200 2.35 -16.01 16.96
N THR A 201 2.03 -16.43 15.74
CA THR A 201 2.73 -16.00 14.52
C THR A 201 1.91 -15.06 13.65
N SER A 202 0.63 -14.82 14.00
CA SER A 202 -0.35 -14.13 13.16
C SER A 202 -0.40 -14.69 11.74
N THR A 203 -0.28 -16.01 11.59
CA THR A 203 -0.32 -16.68 10.29
C THR A 203 -1.59 -17.49 10.09
N ILE A 204 -2.00 -17.62 8.83
CA ILE A 204 -3.09 -18.50 8.42
C ILE A 204 -2.52 -19.67 7.63
N THR A 205 -2.93 -20.89 7.98
CA THR A 205 -2.64 -22.11 7.24
C THR A 205 -3.93 -22.63 6.59
N PRO A 206 -4.21 -22.28 5.31
CA PRO A 206 -5.44 -22.69 4.66
C PRO A 206 -5.55 -24.22 4.54
N ARG A 207 -6.78 -24.73 4.63
CA ARG A 207 -7.09 -26.15 4.54
C ARG A 207 -7.81 -26.46 3.23
N GLY A 208 -7.35 -27.51 2.54
CA GLY A 208 -7.94 -27.96 1.28
C GLY A 208 -7.73 -26.98 0.12
N LYS A 209 -8.40 -27.25 -1.00
CA LYS A 209 -8.31 -26.40 -2.19
C LYS A 209 -9.06 -25.07 -1.97
N PRO A 210 -8.57 -23.97 -2.55
CA PRO A 210 -9.33 -22.73 -2.63
C PRO A 210 -10.72 -22.96 -3.23
N PRO A 211 -11.74 -22.19 -2.83
CA PRO A 211 -13.07 -22.24 -3.44
C PRO A 211 -12.97 -22.08 -4.97
N SER A 212 -13.64 -22.94 -5.73
CA SER A 212 -13.57 -22.95 -7.20
C SER A 212 -14.34 -21.81 -7.86
N ASP A 213 -15.23 -21.19 -7.09
CA ASP A 213 -16.04 -20.01 -7.37
C ASP A 213 -15.28 -18.70 -7.15
N LEU A 214 -14.08 -18.75 -6.56
CA LEU A 214 -13.17 -17.63 -6.70
C LEU A 214 -12.92 -17.41 -8.19
N PRO A 215 -13.07 -16.18 -8.71
CA PRO A 215 -12.82 -15.89 -10.11
C PRO A 215 -11.46 -16.50 -10.49
N LYS A 216 -11.40 -17.33 -11.53
CA LYS A 216 -10.11 -17.84 -12.04
C LYS A 216 -9.31 -16.62 -12.48
N ARG A 217 -8.37 -16.19 -11.64
CA ARG A 217 -7.52 -15.04 -11.90
C ARG A 217 -6.42 -15.48 -12.86
N ASP A 218 -6.34 -14.84 -14.02
CA ASP A 218 -5.22 -15.06 -14.91
C ASP A 218 -3.93 -14.60 -14.20
N PRO A 219 -2.84 -15.38 -14.25
CA PRO A 219 -1.59 -14.94 -13.67
C PRO A 219 -1.20 -13.62 -14.34
N ILE A 220 -0.94 -12.58 -13.53
CA ILE A 220 -0.48 -11.29 -14.03
C ILE A 220 0.67 -11.56 -15.00
N PRO A 221 0.59 -11.12 -16.27
CA PRO A 221 1.66 -11.37 -17.21
C PRO A 221 2.94 -10.78 -16.62
N LYS A 222 3.94 -11.64 -16.38
CA LYS A 222 5.23 -11.31 -15.71
C LYS A 222 5.92 -10.07 -16.32
N LEU A 223 5.55 -9.70 -17.55
CA LEU A 223 6.00 -8.50 -18.24
C LEU A 223 5.71 -7.19 -17.47
N VAL A 224 4.58 -7.08 -16.77
CA VAL A 224 4.20 -5.86 -16.01
C VAL A 224 5.13 -5.64 -14.81
N LEU A 225 5.54 -6.74 -14.15
CA LEU A 225 6.48 -6.72 -13.02
C LEU A 225 7.90 -6.30 -13.44
N VAL A 226 8.33 -6.72 -14.64
CA VAL A 226 9.63 -6.29 -15.21
C VAL A 226 9.60 -4.81 -15.60
N GLY A 227 8.49 -4.32 -16.15
CA GLY A 227 8.30 -2.90 -16.48
C GLY A 227 8.38 -2.00 -15.23
N GLY A 228 7.69 -2.37 -14.15
CA GLY A 228 7.73 -1.64 -12.88
C GLY A 228 9.12 -1.62 -12.24
N GLY A 229 9.82 -2.76 -12.21
CA GLY A 229 11.20 -2.84 -11.70
C GLY A 229 12.19 -1.95 -12.46
N LEU A 230 12.05 -1.84 -13.79
CA LEU A 230 12.89 -0.97 -14.61
C LEU A 230 12.61 0.53 -14.33
N VAL A 231 11.37 0.91 -14.05
CA VAL A 231 11.04 2.29 -13.66
C VAL A 231 11.69 2.66 -12.32
N VAL A 232 11.68 1.75 -11.34
CA VAL A 232 12.34 1.95 -10.04
C VAL A 232 13.87 2.10 -10.20
N VAL A 233 14.50 1.23 -11.00
CA VAL A 233 15.95 1.33 -11.29
C VAL A 233 16.29 2.64 -11.99
N SER A 234 15.44 3.11 -12.92
CA SER A 234 15.62 4.41 -13.55
C SER A 234 15.57 5.57 -12.54
N GLY A 235 14.59 5.55 -11.62
CA GLY A 235 14.49 6.53 -10.55
C GLY A 235 15.76 6.58 -9.69
N ALA A 236 16.28 5.42 -9.27
CA ALA A 236 17.51 5.34 -8.49
C ALA A 236 18.73 5.90 -9.25
N LEU A 237 18.89 5.57 -10.54
CA LEU A 237 19.96 6.10 -11.39
C LEU A 237 19.86 7.61 -11.56
N TYR A 238 18.65 8.16 -11.71
CA TYR A 238 18.44 9.59 -11.83
C TYR A 238 18.78 10.33 -10.52
N THR A 239 18.43 9.77 -9.36
CA THR A 239 18.82 10.32 -8.06
C THR A 239 20.34 10.32 -7.86
N LEU A 240 21.03 9.24 -8.25
CA LEU A 240 22.49 9.17 -8.21
C LEU A 240 23.14 10.20 -9.16
N ALA A 241 22.51 10.47 -10.31
CA ALA A 241 22.93 11.56 -11.19
C ALA A 241 22.78 12.93 -10.51
N GLY A 242 21.66 13.18 -9.81
CA GLY A 242 21.44 14.42 -9.05
C GLY A 242 22.47 14.63 -7.93
N ILE A 243 22.77 13.60 -7.14
CA ILE A 243 23.81 13.66 -6.09
C ILE A 243 25.19 13.93 -6.70
N SER A 244 25.49 13.30 -7.83
CA SER A 244 26.74 13.55 -8.55
C SER A 244 26.79 14.97 -9.13
N HIS A 245 25.65 15.49 -9.60
CA HIS A 245 25.52 16.85 -10.11
C HIS A 245 25.70 17.91 -9.01
N ALA A 246 25.15 17.68 -7.82
CA ALA A 246 25.29 18.60 -6.68
C ALA A 246 26.76 18.85 -6.28
N ARG A 247 27.66 17.89 -6.54
CA ARG A 247 29.11 18.06 -6.33
C ARG A 247 29.77 19.04 -7.31
N PHE A 248 29.13 19.34 -8.46
CA PHE A 248 29.58 20.40 -9.36
C PHE A 248 29.15 21.80 -8.92
N ALA A 249 28.07 21.91 -8.16
CA ALA A 249 27.57 23.17 -7.62
C ALA A 249 28.22 23.53 -6.26
N CYS A 250 29.20 22.75 -5.82
CA CYS A 250 29.93 22.91 -4.59
C CYS A 250 30.78 24.19 -4.63
N ASP A 251 30.53 25.15 -3.74
CA ASP A 251 31.40 26.31 -3.56
C ASP A 251 32.70 25.84 -2.90
N VAL A 252 33.83 26.07 -3.58
CA VAL A 252 35.18 25.66 -3.16
C VAL A 252 35.57 26.26 -1.81
N ARG A 253 34.85 27.30 -1.35
CA ARG A 253 35.07 27.93 -0.05
C ARG A 253 34.39 27.21 1.11
N GLU A 254 33.42 26.34 0.84
CA GLU A 254 32.50 25.85 1.88
C GLU A 254 32.72 24.37 2.23
N LYS A 255 33.41 23.57 1.39
CA LYS A 255 33.69 22.15 1.66
C LYS A 255 35.03 21.66 1.09
N ASP A 256 35.86 21.04 1.94
CA ASP A 256 37.13 20.36 1.59
C ASP A 256 36.97 19.13 0.66
N THR A 257 35.76 18.84 0.18
CA THR A 257 35.44 17.67 -0.66
C THR A 257 35.05 18.02 -2.09
N CYS A 258 35.10 19.30 -2.47
CA CYS A 258 34.84 19.69 -3.85
C CYS A 258 36.03 19.25 -4.74
N PRO A 259 35.78 18.65 -5.93
CA PRO A 259 36.85 18.23 -6.84
C PRO A 259 37.63 19.46 -7.32
N THR A 260 38.95 19.45 -7.13
CA THR A 260 39.82 20.59 -7.47
C THR A 260 40.65 20.35 -8.72
N THR A 261 40.70 19.11 -9.20
CA THR A 261 41.48 18.74 -10.39
C THR A 261 40.61 18.61 -11.63
N SER A 262 41.17 18.91 -12.80
CA SER A 262 40.53 18.73 -14.09
C SER A 262 40.19 17.25 -14.38
N GLU A 263 40.98 16.34 -13.83
CA GLU A 263 40.78 14.89 -13.96
C GLU A 263 39.56 14.41 -13.16
N GLU A 264 39.40 14.87 -11.92
CA GLU A 264 38.21 14.59 -11.11
C GLU A 264 36.94 15.16 -11.76
N LEU A 265 36.97 16.41 -12.24
CA LEU A 265 35.84 17.03 -12.93
C LEU A 265 35.40 16.23 -14.18
N THR A 266 36.36 15.70 -14.93
CA THR A 266 36.09 14.88 -16.12
C THR A 266 35.51 13.52 -15.75
N SER A 267 36.03 12.88 -14.69
CA SER A 267 35.51 11.62 -14.16
C SER A 267 34.06 11.76 -13.66
N PHE A 268 33.75 12.83 -12.90
CA PHE A 268 32.40 13.09 -12.43
C PHE A 268 31.42 13.42 -13.56
N ARG A 269 31.85 14.14 -14.61
CA ARG A 269 30.99 14.45 -15.77
C ARG A 269 30.65 13.18 -16.53
N THR A 270 31.64 12.33 -16.74
CA THR A 270 31.47 11.04 -17.40
C THR A 270 30.51 10.15 -16.62
N ARG A 271 30.68 10.06 -15.29
CA ARG A 271 29.82 9.24 -14.43
C ARG A 271 28.38 9.78 -14.34
N THR A 272 28.20 11.10 -14.27
CA THR A 272 26.88 11.74 -14.26
C THR A 272 26.15 11.50 -15.59
N ASN A 273 26.84 11.69 -16.72
CA ASN A 273 26.27 11.42 -18.05
C ASN A 273 25.90 9.94 -18.21
N LEU A 274 26.72 9.02 -17.69
CA LEU A 274 26.42 7.59 -17.70
C LEU A 274 25.15 7.27 -16.91
N PHE A 275 24.96 7.88 -15.73
CA PHE A 275 23.75 7.68 -14.92
C PHE A 275 22.50 8.27 -15.57
N VAL A 276 22.58 9.46 -16.17
CA VAL A 276 21.45 10.07 -16.89
C VAL A 276 21.07 9.23 -18.13
N LEU A 277 22.06 8.78 -18.90
CA LEU A 277 21.82 7.90 -20.05
C LEU A 277 21.25 6.55 -19.62
N GLY A 278 21.81 5.95 -18.56
CA GLY A 278 21.30 4.72 -17.96
C GLY A 278 19.85 4.89 -17.53
N ALA A 279 19.54 5.92 -16.75
CA ALA A 279 18.18 6.24 -16.34
C ALA A 279 17.23 6.41 -17.52
N GLY A 280 17.65 7.11 -18.58
CA GLY A 280 16.86 7.31 -19.80
C GLY A 280 16.58 6.00 -20.54
N ILE A 281 17.59 5.14 -20.72
CA ILE A 281 17.45 3.84 -21.40
C ILE A 281 16.55 2.91 -20.58
N THR A 282 16.76 2.82 -19.27
CA THR A 282 15.97 1.97 -18.38
C THR A 282 14.52 2.47 -18.31
N PHE A 283 14.29 3.79 -18.25
CA PHE A 283 12.96 4.38 -18.29
C PHE A 283 12.25 4.09 -19.62
N ALA A 284 12.91 4.38 -20.74
CA ALA A 284 12.35 4.13 -22.08
C ALA A 284 12.04 2.65 -22.29
N SER A 285 12.86 1.75 -21.73
CA SER A 285 12.62 0.31 -21.76
C SER A 285 11.46 -0.10 -20.86
N GLY A 286 11.36 0.44 -19.64
CA GLY A 286 10.22 0.21 -18.74
C GLY A 286 8.89 0.69 -19.31
N VAL A 287 8.86 1.91 -19.86
CA VAL A 287 7.68 2.50 -20.52
C VAL A 287 7.38 1.78 -21.84
N GLY A 288 8.39 1.47 -22.65
CA GLY A 288 8.22 0.75 -23.92
C GLY A 288 7.64 -0.65 -23.73
N LEU A 289 8.09 -1.39 -22.72
CA LEU A 289 7.51 -2.68 -22.33
C LEU A 289 6.10 -2.53 -21.74
N GLY A 290 5.79 -1.39 -21.11
CA GLY A 290 4.44 -1.07 -20.62
C GLY A 290 3.43 -0.69 -21.73
N VAL A 291 3.88 -0.03 -22.80
CA VAL A 291 3.03 0.42 -23.91
C VAL A 291 2.90 -0.64 -25.01
N THR A 292 3.93 -1.46 -25.23
CA THR A 292 3.90 -2.59 -26.18
C THR A 292 4.04 -3.91 -25.42
N GLY A 293 2.91 -4.41 -24.90
CA GLY A 293 2.86 -5.76 -24.34
C GLY A 293 3.13 -6.79 -25.44
N VAL A 294 4.32 -7.38 -25.46
CA VAL A 294 4.62 -8.55 -26.29
C VAL A 294 4.09 -9.78 -25.57
N LEU A 295 2.91 -10.24 -25.97
CA LEU A 295 2.32 -11.50 -25.49
C LEU A 295 3.05 -12.66 -26.16
N THR A 296 3.81 -13.43 -25.39
CA THR A 296 4.55 -14.61 -25.88
C THR A 296 3.91 -15.91 -25.39
N ASP A 297 2.66 -16.19 -25.78
CA ASP A 297 2.00 -17.45 -25.40
C ASP A 297 1.50 -18.30 -26.59
N ALA A 298 1.99 -18.03 -27.80
CA ALA A 298 1.78 -18.89 -28.97
C ALA A 298 3.07 -19.02 -29.79
N PRO A 299 3.25 -20.10 -30.59
CA PRO A 299 4.38 -20.22 -31.52
C PRO A 299 4.22 -19.18 -32.64
N GLY A 300 4.65 -17.95 -32.37
CA GLY A 300 4.58 -16.81 -33.26
C GLY A 300 4.68 -15.50 -32.48
N LEU A 301 5.75 -14.74 -32.73
CA LEU A 301 5.93 -13.41 -32.15
C LEU A 301 4.87 -12.47 -32.77
N ARG A 302 3.88 -12.03 -31.98
CA ARG A 302 2.95 -10.97 -32.38
C ARG A 302 3.21 -9.73 -31.54
N VAL A 303 3.56 -8.64 -32.22
CA VAL A 303 3.64 -7.30 -31.62
C VAL A 303 2.29 -6.63 -31.88
N SER A 304 1.52 -6.34 -30.83
CA SER A 304 0.34 -5.48 -30.93
C SER A 304 0.59 -4.19 -30.16
N GLY A 305 0.64 -3.07 -30.86
CA GLY A 305 0.57 -1.73 -30.25
C GLY A 305 -0.85 -1.19 -30.34
N ARG A 306 -1.31 -0.51 -29.29
CA ARG A 306 -2.36 0.49 -29.45
C ARG A 306 -1.69 1.74 -30.02
N PHE A 307 -2.04 2.08 -31.26
CA PHE A 307 -1.80 3.43 -31.80
C PHE A 307 -2.89 4.37 -31.29
#